data_AF-A0A7J4ENT8-F1
#
_entry.id   AF-A0A7J4ENT8-F1
#
_cell.length_a   1.000
_cell.length_b   1.000
_cell.length_c   1.000
_cell.angle_alpha   90.00
_cell.angle_beta   90.00
_cell.angle_gamma   90.00
#
_symmetry.space_group_name_H-M   'P 1'
#
loop_
_entity.id
_entity.type
_entity.pdbx_description
1 polymer ?
#
loop_
_entity_poly.entity_id
_entity_poly.type
_entity_poly.pdbx_seq_one_letter_code
_entity_poly.pdbx_strand_id
1 'polypeptide(L)'
;MKTKNIIILTTIFIASLIAFFKFIGIYTEWIWFESVDYLEVYKTILFSKIGIGIASSIFFIVFTAINIYLAERITKSNNKEYFKVVFGMVFFIGLLYGAIASSAYKTLLFYLN
;
A
#
# COMPACT_ATOMS: atom_id res chain seq x y z
N MET A 1 12.88 23.80 -21.31
CA MET A 1 12.92 22.41 -20.78
C MET A 1 11.87 21.59 -21.52
N LYS A 2 12.21 20.38 -21.98
CA LYS A 2 11.27 19.52 -22.74
C LYS A 2 10.04 19.21 -21.87
N THR A 3 8.84 19.21 -22.45
CA THR A 3 7.55 18.95 -21.76
C THR A 3 7.56 17.68 -20.90
N LYS A 4 8.24 16.63 -21.36
CA LYS A 4 8.49 15.38 -20.60
C LYS A 4 9.18 15.63 -19.24
N ASN A 5 10.16 16.53 -19.18
CA ASN A 5 10.88 16.82 -17.94
C ASN A 5 10.01 17.58 -16.95
N ILE A 6 9.11 18.45 -17.44
CA ILE A 6 8.16 19.18 -16.59
C ILE A 6 7.19 18.18 -15.95
N ILE A 7 6.62 17.24 -16.72
CA ILE A 7 5.72 16.21 -16.18
C ILE A 7 6.39 15.38 -15.09
N ILE A 8 7.64 14.95 -15.30
CA ILE A 8 8.39 14.17 -14.31
C ILE A 8 8.62 15.00 -13.04
N LEU A 9 9.08 16.24 -13.16
CA LEU A 9 9.34 17.12 -12.02
C LEU A 9 8.06 17.39 -11.22
N THR A 10 6.95 17.70 -11.90
CA THR A 10 5.66 17.92 -11.25
C THR A 10 5.17 16.66 -10.53
N THR A 11 5.33 15.48 -11.14
CA THR A 11 4.92 14.21 -10.50
C THR A 11 5.73 13.93 -9.23
N ILE A 12 7.05 14.11 -9.29
CA ILE A 12 7.94 13.94 -8.14
C ILE A 12 7.57 14.94 -7.03
N PHE A 13 7.30 16.18 -7.39
CA PHE A 13 6.93 17.23 -6.43
C PHE A 13 5.59 16.93 -5.73
N ILE A 14 4.58 16.46 -6.48
CA ILE A 14 3.30 16.06 -5.88
C ILE A 14 3.50 14.85 -4.96
N ALA A 15 4.27 13.85 -5.39
CA ALA A 15 4.55 12.67 -4.58
C ALA A 15 5.31 13.02 -3.28
N SER A 16 6.28 13.94 -3.34
CA SER A 16 7.01 14.39 -2.16
C SER A 16 6.13 15.18 -1.20
N LEU A 17 5.23 16.03 -1.69
CA LEU A 17 4.25 16.72 -0.86
C LEU A 17 3.33 15.75 -0.12
N ILE A 18 2.78 14.75 -0.84
CA ILE A 18 1.92 13.73 -0.22
C ILE A 18 2.68 12.98 0.87
N ALA A 19 3.92 12.57 0.60
CA ALA A 19 4.76 11.89 1.57
C ALA A 19 5.05 12.78 2.80
N PHE A 20 5.34 14.06 2.58
CA PHE A 20 5.62 15.03 3.65
C PHE A 20 4.41 15.23 4.57
N PHE A 21 3.21 15.45 4.03
CA PHE A 21 2.01 15.61 4.85
C PHE A 21 1.64 14.33 5.61
N LYS A 22 1.85 13.16 5.02
CA LYS A 22 1.68 11.87 5.73
C LYS A 22 2.67 11.74 6.89
N PHE A 23 3.93 12.11 6.67
CA PHE A 23 4.97 12.07 7.70
C PHE A 23 4.65 13.01 8.87
N ILE A 24 4.21 14.25 8.58
CA ILE A 24 3.80 15.20 9.63
C ILE A 24 2.70 14.59 10.50
N GLY A 25 1.67 14.01 9.89
CA GLY A 25 0.57 13.41 10.66
C GLY A 25 1.05 12.30 11.61
N ILE A 26 1.92 11.41 11.14
CA ILE A 26 2.52 10.34 11.96
C ILE A 26 3.34 10.95 13.11
N TYR A 27 4.19 11.93 12.81
CA TYR A 27 5.05 12.56 13.81
C TYR A 27 4.27 13.33 14.88
N THR A 28 3.21 14.05 14.47
CA THR A 28 2.33 14.77 15.40
C THR A 28 1.58 13.81 16.32
N GLU A 29 1.05 12.71 15.79
CA GLU A 29 0.42 11.67 16.62
C GLU A 29 1.44 11.08 17.60
N TRP A 30 2.65 10.76 17.15
CA TRP A 30 3.70 10.22 18.02
C TRP A 30 3.99 11.14 19.21
N ILE A 31 4.32 12.42 18.98
CA ILE A 31 4.60 13.37 20.08
C ILE A 31 3.41 13.48 21.02
N TRP A 32 2.19 13.51 20.49
CA TRP A 32 1.00 13.61 21.31
C TRP A 32 0.84 12.40 22.23
N PHE A 33 1.02 11.18 21.73
CA PHE A 33 0.93 9.97 22.55
C PHE A 33 2.07 9.86 23.56
N GLU A 34 3.25 10.37 23.22
CA GLU A 34 4.40 10.44 24.13
C GLU A 34 4.15 11.42 25.28
N SER A 35 3.53 12.57 25.04
CA SER A 35 3.30 13.59 26.08
C SER A 35 2.29 13.18 27.16
N VAL A 36 1.50 12.14 26.89
CA VAL A 36 0.52 11.57 27.83
C VAL A 36 0.88 10.16 28.30
N ASP A 37 2.14 9.72 28.10
CA ASP A 37 2.65 8.40 28.49
C ASP A 37 1.90 7.19 27.87
N TYR A 38 1.23 7.39 26.72
CA TYR A 38 0.52 6.34 25.96
C TYR A 38 1.27 5.89 24.71
N LEU A 39 2.60 6.04 24.68
CA LEU A 39 3.42 5.70 23.52
C LEU A 39 3.28 4.22 23.10
N GLU A 40 3.08 3.30 24.04
CA GLU A 40 2.86 1.88 23.71
C GLU A 40 1.57 1.64 22.93
N VAL A 41 0.49 2.38 23.26
CA VAL A 41 -0.78 2.30 22.52
C VAL A 41 -0.57 2.77 21.08
N TYR A 42 0.17 3.86 20.89
CA TYR A 42 0.51 4.35 19.55
C TYR A 42 1.31 3.33 18.73
N LYS A 43 2.30 2.68 19.34
CA LYS A 43 3.06 1.61 18.68
C LYS A 43 2.14 0.48 18.22
N THR A 44 1.22 0.04 19.06
CA THR A 44 0.23 -1.00 18.71
C THR A 44 -0.67 -0.55 17.54
N ILE A 45 -1.12 0.70 17.55
CA ILE A 45 -1.88 1.29 16.43
C ILE A 45 -1.06 1.28 15.14
N LEU A 46 0.20 1.72 15.20
CA LEU A 46 1.07 1.83 14.02
C LEU A 46 1.39 0.44 13.44
N PHE A 47 1.74 -0.52 14.30
CA PHE A 47 1.97 -1.91 13.89
C PHE A 47 0.71 -2.53 13.27
N SER A 48 -0.46 -2.27 13.84
CA SER A 48 -1.72 -2.79 13.29
C SER A 48 -2.02 -2.21 11.90
N LYS A 49 -1.88 -0.89 11.72
CA LYS A 49 -2.04 -0.22 10.41
C LYS A 49 -1.10 -0.82 9.36
N ILE A 50 0.18 -0.94 9.69
CA ILE A 50 1.21 -1.47 8.77
C ILE A 50 0.96 -2.95 8.49
N GLY A 51 0.73 -3.75 9.53
CA GLY A 51 0.50 -5.18 9.43
C GLY A 51 -0.70 -5.51 8.53
N ILE A 52 -1.83 -4.81 8.73
CA ILE A 52 -3.03 -4.99 7.91
C ILE A 52 -2.79 -4.57 6.47
N GLY A 53 -2.13 -3.42 6.24
CA GLY A 53 -1.80 -2.97 4.89
C GLY A 53 -0.88 -3.94 4.14
N ILE A 54 0.14 -4.48 4.80
CA ILE A 54 1.07 -5.45 4.21
C ILE A 54 0.36 -6.79 3.97
N ALA A 55 -0.31 -7.34 4.98
CA ALA A 55 -0.97 -8.64 4.90
C ALA A 55 -2.03 -8.68 3.78
N SER A 56 -2.86 -7.63 3.69
CA SER A 56 -3.87 -7.49 2.64
C SER A 56 -3.26 -7.29 1.25
N SER A 57 -2.19 -6.50 1.11
CA SER A 57 -1.48 -6.35 -0.17
C SER A 57 -0.93 -7.69 -0.65
N ILE A 58 -0.20 -8.40 0.24
CA ILE A 58 0.40 -9.69 -0.08
C ILE A 58 -0.69 -10.69 -0.46
N PHE A 59 -1.74 -10.79 0.35
CA PHE A 59 -2.86 -11.68 0.07
C PHE A 59 -3.46 -11.41 -1.31
N PHE A 60 -3.79 -10.15 -1.60
CA PHE A 60 -4.37 -9.77 -2.89
C PHE A 60 -3.45 -10.08 -4.07
N ILE A 61 -2.18 -9.67 -3.97
CA ILE A 61 -1.19 -9.85 -5.04
C ILE A 61 -0.97 -11.33 -5.29
N VAL A 62 -0.68 -12.11 -4.24
CA VAL A 62 -0.40 -13.55 -4.36
C VAL A 62 -1.61 -14.29 -4.89
N PHE A 63 -2.79 -14.05 -4.32
CA PHE A 63 -4.02 -14.71 -4.75
C PHE A 63 -4.31 -14.43 -6.24
N THR A 64 -4.26 -13.16 -6.64
CA THR A 64 -4.54 -12.78 -8.03
C THR A 64 -3.45 -13.25 -8.99
N ALA A 65 -2.18 -13.17 -8.58
CA ALA A 65 -1.03 -13.65 -9.35
C ALA A 65 -1.11 -15.15 -9.65
N ILE A 66 -1.49 -15.97 -8.65
CA ILE A 66 -1.69 -17.41 -8.84
C ILE A 66 -2.80 -17.67 -9.86
N ASN A 67 -3.92 -16.96 -9.75
CA ASN A 67 -5.03 -17.10 -10.71
C ASN A 67 -4.62 -16.76 -12.14
N ILE A 68 -3.86 -15.66 -12.32
CA ILE A 68 -3.37 -15.23 -13.64
C ILE A 68 -2.37 -16.23 -14.21
N TYR A 69 -1.45 -16.73 -13.38
CA TYR A 69 -0.49 -17.76 -13.77
C TYR A 69 -1.19 -19.04 -14.25
N LEU A 70 -2.21 -19.48 -13.52
CA LEU A 70 -3.01 -20.65 -13.91
C LEU A 70 -3.76 -20.40 -15.22
N ALA A 71 -4.34 -19.21 -15.40
CA ALA A 71 -5.04 -18.83 -16.64
C ALA A 71 -4.10 -18.81 -17.86
N GLU A 72 -2.87 -18.31 -17.70
CA GLU A 72 -1.82 -18.36 -18.74
C GLU A 72 -1.53 -19.80 -19.14
N ARG A 73 -1.33 -20.67 -18.15
CA ARG A 73 -1.00 -22.08 -18.36
C ARG A 73 -2.12 -22.86 -19.04
N ILE A 74 -3.38 -22.63 -18.64
CA ILE A 74 -4.55 -23.31 -19.22
C ILE A 74 -4.79 -22.86 -20.66
N THR A 75 -4.68 -21.56 -20.92
CA THR A 75 -4.96 -20.98 -22.24
C THR A 75 -3.83 -21.25 -23.25
N LYS A 76 -2.64 -21.66 -22.79
CA LYS A 76 -1.41 -21.77 -23.60
C LYS A 76 -1.15 -20.49 -24.44
N SER A 77 -1.50 -19.34 -23.87
CA SER A 77 -1.39 -18.07 -24.57
C SER A 77 0.09 -17.73 -24.76
N ASN A 78 0.49 -17.43 -26.00
CA ASN A 78 1.88 -17.07 -26.31
C ASN A 78 2.17 -15.57 -26.04
N ASN A 79 1.16 -14.79 -25.62
CA ASN A 79 1.30 -13.36 -25.41
C ASN A 79 1.89 -13.04 -24.01
N LYS A 80 3.18 -13.30 -23.85
CA LYS A 80 3.91 -13.03 -22.60
C LYS A 80 3.91 -11.55 -22.21
N GLU A 81 3.77 -10.63 -23.18
CA GLU A 81 3.74 -9.20 -22.91
C GLU A 81 2.45 -8.78 -22.19
N TYR A 82 1.30 -9.32 -22.63
CA TYR A 82 0.03 -9.13 -21.94
C TYR A 82 0.11 -9.56 -20.47
N PHE A 83 0.58 -10.78 -20.20
CA PHE A 83 0.69 -11.28 -18.82
C PHE A 83 1.64 -10.43 -17.97
N LYS A 84 2.79 -10.00 -18.49
CA LYS A 84 3.69 -9.08 -17.78
C LYS A 84 3.02 -7.77 -17.39
N VAL A 85 2.26 -7.15 -18.31
CA VAL A 85 1.53 -5.91 -18.02
C VAL A 85 0.47 -6.15 -16.95
N VAL A 86 -0.30 -7.23 -17.04
CA VAL A 86 -1.33 -7.58 -16.06
C VAL A 86 -0.71 -7.85 -14.68
N PHE A 87 0.39 -8.61 -14.58
CA PHE A 87 1.13 -8.80 -13.33
C PHE A 87 1.60 -7.47 -12.74
N GLY A 88 2.12 -6.56 -13.57
CA GLY A 88 2.47 -5.21 -13.16
C GLY A 88 1.28 -4.44 -12.60
N MET A 89 0.14 -4.46 -13.29
CA MET A 89 -1.09 -3.80 -12.83
C MET A 89 -1.59 -4.39 -11.51
N VAL A 90 -1.60 -5.71 -11.36
CA VAL A 90 -1.99 -6.40 -10.12
C VAL A 90 -1.10 -6.01 -8.95
N PHE A 91 0.20 -5.88 -9.19
CA PHE A 91 1.12 -5.41 -8.17
C PHE A 91 0.77 -3.99 -7.71
N PHE A 92 0.58 -3.05 -8.65
CA PHE A 92 0.20 -1.67 -8.31
C PHE A 92 -1.18 -1.59 -7.62
N ILE A 93 -2.18 -2.30 -8.13
CA ILE A 93 -3.52 -2.36 -7.55
C ILE A 93 -3.47 -2.98 -6.15
N GLY A 94 -2.68 -4.02 -5.95
CA GLY A 94 -2.52 -4.67 -4.66
C GLY A 94 -1.90 -3.77 -3.60
N LEU A 95 -0.90 -2.95 -3.96
CA LEU A 95 -0.33 -1.95 -3.07
C LEU A 95 -1.36 -0.87 -2.69
N LEU A 96 -2.16 -0.41 -3.66
CA LEU A 96 -3.25 0.53 -3.39
C LEU A 96 -4.33 -0.10 -2.49
N TYR A 97 -4.68 -1.36 -2.74
CA TYR A 97 -5.63 -2.10 -1.93
C TYR A 97 -5.19 -2.19 -0.47
N GLY A 98 -3.92 -2.54 -0.21
CA GLY A 98 -3.43 -2.59 1.16
C GLY A 98 -3.32 -1.22 1.82
N ALA A 99 -2.95 -0.17 1.08
CA ALA A 99 -2.98 1.19 1.61
C ALA A 99 -4.40 1.59 2.05
N ILE A 100 -5.44 1.21 1.30
CA ILE A 100 -6.84 1.42 1.67
C ILE A 100 -7.23 0.53 2.85
N ALA A 101 -6.91 -0.75 2.81
CA ALA A 101 -7.23 -1.72 3.87
C ALA A 101 -6.59 -1.36 5.22
N SER A 102 -5.44 -0.68 5.22
CA SER A 102 -4.79 -0.17 6.44
C SER A 102 -5.71 0.74 7.26
N SER A 103 -6.71 1.38 6.64
CA SER A 103 -7.71 2.20 7.33
C SER A 103 -8.70 1.39 8.17
N ALA A 104 -8.86 0.09 7.88
CA ALA A 104 -9.76 -0.82 8.60
C ALA A 104 -9.16 -1.38 9.91
N TYR A 105 -7.98 -0.88 10.33
CA TYR A 105 -7.28 -1.39 11.51
C TYR A 105 -8.10 -1.31 12.80
N LYS A 106 -8.96 -0.30 12.96
CA LYS A 106 -9.82 -0.17 14.14
C LYS A 106 -10.81 -1.32 14.26
N THR A 107 -11.39 -1.74 13.14
CA THR A 107 -12.33 -2.86 13.10
C THR A 107 -11.65 -4.16 13.51
N LEU A 108 -10.43 -4.40 13.02
CA LEU A 108 -9.68 -5.60 13.33
C LEU A 108 -9.21 -5.63 14.80
N LEU A 109 -8.71 -4.51 15.32
CA LEU A 109 -8.37 -4.40 16.74
C LEU A 109 -9.57 -4.61 17.66
N PHE A 110 -10.76 -4.14 17.26
CA PHE A 110 -11.98 -4.34 18.02
C PHE A 110 -12.38 -5.82 18.14
N TYR A 111 -12.20 -6.61 17.08
CA TYR A 111 -12.55 -8.04 17.11
C TYR A 111 -11.47 -8.95 17.68
N LEU A 112 -10.21 -8.50 17.75
CA LEU A 112 -9.08 -9.28 18.24
C LEU A 112 -8.75 -9.06 19.71
N ASN A 113 -9.45 -8.15 20.38
CA ASN A 113 -9.29 -7.80 21.79
C ASN A 113 -10.56 -8.13 22.58
#